data_AF-A0A2M7N0Q1-F1
#
_entry.id   AF-A0A2M7N0Q1-F1
#
_cell.length_a   1.000
_cell.length_b   1.000
_cell.length_c   1.000
_cell.angle_alpha   90.00
_cell.angle_beta   90.00
_cell.angle_gamma   90.00
#
_symmetry.space_group_name_H-M   'P 1'
#
loop_
_entity.id
_entity.type
_entity.pdbx_description
1 polymer ?
#
loop_
_entity_poly.entity_id
_entity_poly.type
_entity_poly.pdbx_seq_one_letter_code
_entity_poly.pdbx_strand_id
1 'polypeptide(L)'
;MKINKLSILLIALIVGCNEQNNKNIELKDSNSTIINSENIPDVIKNLPTGISVINEPDTIYAELNNKPESKYIWPHTTTIKALYNNLRIIEFGAYNYKNDEWKLGNYTKKPFTTEDFDKWYCKKGNGIITFDFCKSGKINKGEEYIDPSNYSIRNDSLVNRNGLWYYIGIDSAGNKFMGYGKYVTVNKLKN
;
A
#
# COMPACT_ATOMS: atom_id res chain seq x y z
N MET A 1 64.47 30.30 19.68
CA MET A 1 65.17 30.84 18.48
C MET A 1 66.37 29.98 18.17
N LYS A 2 66.27 29.13 17.14
CA LYS A 2 67.35 28.67 16.25
C LYS A 2 66.75 27.73 15.22
N ILE A 3 66.63 28.25 14.00
CA ILE A 3 66.26 27.52 12.79
C ILE A 3 67.58 26.96 12.25
N ASN A 4 67.63 25.66 11.93
CA ASN A 4 68.63 25.16 10.99
C ASN A 4 67.93 24.32 9.92
N LYS A 5 67.96 24.88 8.71
CA LYS A 5 67.68 24.20 7.45
C LYS A 5 68.83 23.23 7.17
N LEU A 6 68.53 22.01 6.78
CA LEU A 6 69.43 21.24 5.94
C LEU A 6 68.63 20.43 4.92
N SER A 7 68.75 20.84 3.66
CA SER A 7 68.27 20.11 2.49
C SER A 7 69.24 18.98 2.18
N ILE A 8 68.74 17.76 2.02
CA ILE A 8 69.37 16.74 1.18
C ILE A 8 68.28 16.11 0.32
N LEU A 9 68.51 16.24 -0.99
CA LEU A 9 67.76 15.68 -2.09
C LEU A 9 68.31 14.27 -2.34
N LEU A 10 67.47 13.23 -2.40
CA LEU A 10 67.82 12.00 -3.11
C LEU A 10 66.60 11.40 -3.80
N ILE A 11 66.77 11.26 -5.12
CA ILE A 11 65.82 10.72 -6.09
C ILE A 11 65.91 9.19 -6.05
N ALA A 12 64.76 8.52 -5.94
CA ALA A 12 64.61 7.14 -6.38
C ALA A 12 63.26 6.98 -7.08
N LEU A 13 63.33 6.80 -8.40
CA LEU A 13 62.24 6.39 -9.27
C LEU A 13 61.81 4.97 -8.91
N ILE A 14 60.54 4.80 -8.53
CA ILE A 14 59.85 3.52 -8.68
C ILE A 14 58.55 3.81 -9.42
N VAL A 15 58.54 3.45 -10.71
CA VAL A 15 57.34 3.35 -11.52
C VAL A 15 56.62 2.09 -11.04
N GLY A 16 55.50 2.28 -10.35
CA GLY A 16 54.54 1.23 -10.04
C GLY A 16 53.16 1.77 -10.34
N CYS A 17 52.63 1.45 -11.52
CA CYS A 17 51.22 1.67 -11.83
C CYS A 17 50.38 0.79 -10.90
N ASN A 18 49.47 1.42 -10.15
CA ASN A 18 48.22 0.76 -9.79
C ASN A 18 47.13 1.81 -9.57
N GLU A 19 46.23 1.90 -10.55
CA GLU A 19 44.98 2.63 -10.45
C GLU A 19 44.04 1.88 -9.50
N GLN A 20 43.69 2.48 -8.37
CA GLN A 20 42.40 2.22 -7.74
C GLN A 20 41.76 3.55 -7.35
N ASN A 21 40.62 3.77 -8.00
CA ASN A 21 39.81 4.97 -8.05
C ASN A 21 39.39 5.50 -6.67
N ASN A 22 39.70 6.79 -6.46
CA ASN A 22 38.98 7.66 -5.54
C ASN A 22 37.48 7.67 -5.87
N LYS A 23 36.61 7.52 -4.86
CA LYS A 23 35.34 8.27 -4.84
C LYS A 23 35.02 8.77 -3.43
N ASN A 24 34.68 10.06 -3.44
CA ASN A 24 34.47 10.96 -2.34
C ASN A 24 33.25 10.60 -1.49
N ILE A 25 33.36 10.95 -0.21
CA ILE A 25 32.23 11.18 0.69
C ILE A 25 31.52 12.44 0.19
N GLU A 26 30.25 12.33 -0.18
CA GLU A 26 29.38 13.48 -0.39
C GLU A 26 28.02 13.23 0.28
N LEU A 27 27.72 14.08 1.26
CA LEU A 27 26.44 14.19 1.95
C LEU A 27 25.53 15.15 1.18
N LYS A 28 24.23 14.79 1.18
CA LYS A 28 23.06 15.48 0.62
C LYS A 28 22.83 15.26 -0.87
N ASP A 29 21.72 14.57 -1.17
CA ASP A 29 20.82 15.13 -2.15
C ASP A 29 19.35 14.95 -1.76
N SER A 30 18.75 16.08 -1.47
CA SER A 30 17.32 16.33 -1.40
C SER A 30 16.75 16.28 -2.81
N ASN A 31 16.30 15.10 -3.23
CA ASN A 31 15.37 14.92 -4.34
C ASN A 31 14.57 13.64 -4.08
N SER A 32 13.48 13.80 -3.32
CA SER A 32 12.33 12.88 -3.37
C SER A 32 11.73 13.00 -4.77
N THR A 33 12.38 12.39 -5.76
CA THR A 33 11.83 12.22 -7.10
C THR A 33 10.56 11.40 -6.97
N ILE A 34 9.44 12.06 -7.24
CA ILE A 34 8.09 11.50 -7.28
C ILE A 34 8.13 10.20 -8.09
N ILE A 35 7.95 9.07 -7.40
CA ILE A 35 8.03 7.73 -7.98
C ILE A 35 6.71 7.45 -8.71
N ASN A 36 6.83 7.12 -10.01
CA ASN A 36 5.93 6.40 -10.92
C ASN A 36 4.44 6.78 -10.91
N SER A 37 3.94 7.22 -12.07
CA SER A 37 2.51 7.19 -12.38
C SER A 37 2.02 5.75 -12.51
N GLU A 38 1.89 5.04 -11.39
CA GLU A 38 1.21 3.76 -11.37
C GLU A 38 -0.19 3.92 -11.94
N ASN A 39 -0.65 2.93 -12.74
CA ASN A 39 -2.02 2.91 -13.23
C ASN A 39 -2.98 2.60 -12.05
N ILE A 40 -3.38 3.65 -11.35
CA ILE A 40 -4.27 3.66 -10.18
C ILE A 40 -5.29 4.81 -10.27
N PRO A 41 -6.39 4.78 -9.50
CA PRO A 41 -7.43 5.79 -9.56
C PRO A 41 -6.93 7.20 -9.24
N ASP A 42 -7.49 8.18 -9.94
CA ASP A 42 -7.13 9.60 -9.80
C ASP A 42 -7.26 10.14 -8.37
N VAL A 43 -8.17 9.59 -7.57
CA VAL A 43 -8.41 10.02 -6.19
C VAL A 43 -7.22 9.74 -5.26
N ILE A 44 -6.38 8.75 -5.59
CA ILE A 44 -5.20 8.38 -4.79
C ILE A 44 -3.86 8.62 -5.48
N LYS A 45 -3.83 8.83 -6.80
CA LYS A 45 -2.57 8.85 -7.58
C LYS A 45 -1.55 9.92 -7.15
N ASN A 46 -2.01 11.00 -6.53
CA ASN A 46 -1.17 12.12 -6.10
C ASN A 46 -0.97 12.18 -4.57
N LEU A 47 -1.44 11.16 -3.83
CA LEU A 47 -1.27 11.11 -2.38
C LEU A 47 -0.03 10.27 -2.04
N PRO A 48 0.74 10.63 -0.99
CA PRO A 48 1.87 9.82 -0.55
C PRO A 48 1.36 8.48 0.01
N THR A 49 2.05 7.39 -0.31
CA THR A 49 1.77 6.08 0.31
C THR A 49 2.10 6.12 1.80
N GLY A 50 1.14 5.78 2.64
CA GLY A 50 1.33 5.63 4.08
C GLY A 50 0.56 4.46 4.69
N ILE A 51 -0.17 3.71 3.88
CA ILE A 51 -0.96 2.55 4.29
C ILE A 51 -0.57 1.36 3.40
N SER A 52 -0.16 0.25 4.01
CA SER A 52 -0.05 -1.04 3.32
C SER A 52 -1.42 -1.69 3.26
N VAL A 53 -1.76 -2.31 2.12
CA VAL A 53 -3.04 -2.99 1.90
C VAL A 53 -2.78 -4.33 1.23
N ILE A 54 -3.29 -5.40 1.81
CA ILE A 54 -3.14 -6.78 1.32
C ILE A 54 -4.52 -7.37 1.17
N ASN A 55 -4.84 -7.88 -0.03
CA ASN A 55 -6.01 -8.72 -0.25
C ASN A 55 -5.55 -10.18 -0.26
N GLU A 56 -6.24 -11.04 0.48
CA GLU A 56 -5.89 -12.45 0.54
C GLU A 56 -7.12 -13.35 0.40
N PRO A 57 -7.20 -14.19 -0.66
CA PRO A 57 -6.27 -14.22 -1.81
C PRO A 57 -6.41 -12.95 -2.68
N ASP A 58 -5.37 -12.60 -3.42
CA ASP A 58 -5.40 -11.53 -4.43
C ASP A 58 -5.85 -12.03 -5.81
N THR A 59 -5.75 -13.34 -6.06
CA THR A 59 -6.42 -14.04 -7.15
C THR A 59 -7.62 -14.78 -6.60
N ILE A 60 -8.81 -14.21 -6.82
CA ILE A 60 -10.03 -14.60 -6.13
C ILE A 60 -10.86 -15.49 -7.04
N TYR A 61 -11.21 -16.69 -6.57
CA TYR A 61 -12.11 -17.61 -7.25
C TYR A 61 -13.55 -17.39 -6.77
N ALA A 62 -14.51 -17.73 -7.62
CA ALA A 62 -15.91 -17.62 -7.27
C ALA A 62 -16.32 -18.73 -6.29
N GLU A 63 -17.19 -18.40 -5.35
CA GLU A 63 -17.89 -19.36 -4.49
C GLU A 63 -19.40 -19.22 -4.75
N LEU A 64 -20.16 -20.27 -4.46
CA LEU A 64 -21.63 -20.18 -4.47
C LEU A 64 -22.07 -19.23 -3.37
N ASN A 65 -22.95 -18.29 -3.73
CA ASN A 65 -23.51 -17.36 -2.76
C ASN A 65 -24.85 -17.90 -2.24
N ASN A 66 -24.99 -17.97 -0.93
CA ASN A 66 -26.20 -18.47 -0.27
C ASN A 66 -27.28 -17.39 -0.09
N LYS A 67 -27.10 -16.22 -0.70
CA LYS A 67 -28.02 -15.08 -0.62
C LYS A 67 -28.81 -14.92 -1.93
N PRO A 68 -30.10 -14.54 -1.87
CA PRO A 68 -30.96 -14.48 -3.05
C PRO A 68 -30.55 -13.37 -4.04
N GLU A 69 -29.71 -12.42 -3.63
CA GLU A 69 -29.35 -11.27 -4.49
C GLU A 69 -28.42 -11.62 -5.65
N SER A 70 -27.74 -12.78 -5.61
CA SER A 70 -26.81 -13.19 -6.66
C SER A 70 -26.40 -14.65 -6.51
N LYS A 71 -26.06 -15.31 -7.61
CA LYS A 71 -25.60 -16.71 -7.61
C LYS A 71 -24.19 -16.93 -7.06
N TYR A 72 -23.26 -16.01 -7.32
CA TYR A 72 -21.84 -16.17 -6.98
C TYR A 72 -21.28 -14.98 -6.20
N ILE A 73 -20.26 -15.26 -5.40
CA ILE A 73 -19.48 -14.28 -4.63
C ILE A 73 -17.98 -14.53 -4.80
N TRP A 74 -17.17 -13.48 -4.76
CA TRP A 74 -15.70 -13.58 -4.80
C TRP A 74 -15.14 -13.11 -3.45
N PRO A 75 -15.06 -14.00 -2.45
CA PRO A 75 -14.65 -13.64 -1.10
C PRO A 75 -13.14 -13.51 -0.97
N HIS A 76 -12.70 -12.56 -0.15
CA HIS A 76 -11.30 -12.40 0.24
C HIS A 76 -11.25 -11.68 1.59
N THR A 77 -10.09 -11.66 2.23
CA THR A 77 -9.84 -10.76 3.34
C THR A 77 -9.12 -9.52 2.84
N THR A 78 -9.21 -8.43 3.60
CA THR A 78 -8.38 -7.25 3.36
C THR A 78 -7.73 -6.81 4.65
N THR A 79 -6.39 -6.86 4.70
CA THR A 79 -5.59 -6.38 5.83
C THR A 79 -4.94 -5.06 5.48
N ILE A 80 -5.05 -4.08 6.37
CA ILE A 80 -4.36 -2.80 6.24
C ILE A 80 -3.44 -2.53 7.44
N LYS A 81 -2.40 -1.73 7.21
CA LYS A 81 -1.45 -1.31 8.25
C LYS A 81 -0.91 0.09 7.96
N ALA A 82 -0.95 0.96 8.96
CA ALA A 82 -0.31 2.27 8.85
C ALA A 82 1.21 2.13 8.97
N LEU A 83 1.95 2.72 8.04
CA LEU A 83 3.39 2.51 7.91
C LEU A 83 4.21 3.46 8.79
N TYR A 84 3.89 4.75 8.75
CA TYR A 84 4.77 5.79 9.29
C TYR A 84 4.20 6.50 10.51
N ASN A 85 2.89 6.76 10.51
CA ASN A 85 2.16 7.52 11.52
C ASN A 85 0.89 6.78 11.95
N ASN A 86 0.35 7.12 13.12
CA ASN A 86 -1.04 6.79 13.42
C ASN A 86 -1.94 7.56 12.45
N LEU A 87 -2.98 6.91 11.94
CA LEU A 87 -3.88 7.50 10.96
C LEU A 87 -5.33 7.32 11.40
N ARG A 88 -6.17 8.21 10.91
CA ARG A 88 -7.62 8.00 10.89
C ARG A 88 -8.07 7.79 9.46
N ILE A 89 -8.66 6.63 9.16
CA ILE A 89 -9.29 6.36 7.88
C ILE A 89 -10.50 7.25 7.73
N ILE A 90 -10.54 8.02 6.64
CA ILE A 90 -11.62 8.97 6.34
C ILE A 90 -12.40 8.60 5.09
N GLU A 91 -11.81 7.79 4.22
CA GLU A 91 -12.41 7.34 2.98
C GLU A 91 -11.77 6.01 2.55
N PHE A 92 -12.56 5.08 2.03
CA PHE A 92 -12.05 3.87 1.38
C PHE A 92 -13.08 3.31 0.39
N GLY A 93 -12.66 2.36 -0.44
CA GLY A 93 -13.57 1.72 -1.38
C GLY A 93 -12.88 0.80 -2.36
N ALA A 94 -13.66 0.28 -3.29
CA ALA A 94 -13.20 -0.58 -4.37
C ALA A 94 -13.33 0.13 -5.72
N TYR A 95 -12.30 0.04 -6.53
CA TYR A 95 -12.33 0.42 -7.94
C TYR A 95 -12.22 -0.82 -8.82
N ASN A 96 -12.91 -0.78 -9.96
CA ASN A 96 -12.86 -1.80 -11.01
C ASN A 96 -12.21 -1.19 -12.24
N TYR A 97 -11.27 -1.91 -12.85
CA TYR A 97 -10.68 -1.48 -14.11
C TYR A 97 -11.51 -1.99 -15.29
N LYS A 98 -12.01 -1.06 -16.11
CA LYS A 98 -12.84 -1.37 -17.29
C LYS A 98 -12.69 -0.29 -18.35
N ASN A 99 -12.49 -0.70 -19.60
CA ASN A 99 -12.33 0.19 -20.75
C ASN A 99 -11.22 1.23 -20.50
N ASP A 100 -10.07 0.74 -20.05
CA ASP A 100 -8.86 1.53 -19.74
C ASP A 100 -9.01 2.58 -18.62
N GLU A 101 -10.12 2.54 -17.89
CA GLU A 101 -10.43 3.47 -16.81
C GLU A 101 -10.72 2.75 -15.49
N TRP A 102 -10.31 3.37 -14.38
CA TRP A 102 -10.73 2.97 -13.04
C TRP A 102 -12.10 3.57 -12.71
N LYS A 103 -13.08 2.73 -12.41
CA LYS A 103 -14.43 3.16 -12.01
C LYS A 103 -14.77 2.67 -10.62
N LEU A 104 -15.38 3.54 -9.81
CA LEU A 104 -15.80 3.18 -8.46
C LEU A 104 -16.78 2.00 -8.53
N GLY A 105 -16.46 0.93 -7.82
CA GLY A 105 -17.12 -0.38 -7.88
C GLY A 105 -17.98 -0.72 -6.67
N ASN A 106 -18.06 0.18 -5.69
CA ASN A 106 -18.84 -0.02 -4.47
C ASN A 106 -20.34 -0.20 -4.77
N TYR A 107 -21.00 -1.10 -4.03
CA TYR A 107 -22.44 -1.32 -4.16
C TYR A 107 -23.27 -0.06 -3.81
N THR A 108 -22.74 0.83 -2.96
CA THR A 108 -23.33 2.12 -2.61
C THR A 108 -23.15 3.19 -3.68
N LYS A 109 -22.32 2.94 -4.70
CA LYS A 109 -21.88 3.92 -5.71
C LYS A 109 -21.20 5.16 -5.13
N LYS A 110 -20.75 5.09 -3.87
CA LYS A 110 -20.04 6.15 -3.14
C LYS A 110 -18.87 5.54 -2.37
N PRO A 111 -17.80 6.31 -2.09
CA PRO A 111 -16.79 5.88 -1.14
C PRO A 111 -17.42 5.57 0.23
N PHE A 112 -16.82 4.63 0.94
CA PHE A 112 -17.18 4.28 2.32
C PHE A 112 -16.52 5.24 3.30
N THR A 113 -17.17 5.44 4.45
CA THR A 113 -16.79 6.47 5.42
C THR A 113 -16.04 5.89 6.62
N THR A 114 -15.64 6.76 7.55
CA THR A 114 -15.09 6.38 8.87
C THR A 114 -16.03 5.39 9.59
N GLU A 115 -17.34 5.64 9.53
CA GLU A 115 -18.36 4.81 10.20
C GLU A 115 -18.53 3.44 9.55
N ASP A 116 -18.30 3.31 8.25
CA ASP A 116 -18.27 2.02 7.58
C ASP A 116 -17.00 1.25 7.97
N PHE A 117 -15.86 1.95 8.06
CA PHE A 117 -14.60 1.35 8.48
C PHE A 117 -14.70 0.77 9.90
N ASP A 118 -15.30 1.51 10.84
CA ASP A 118 -15.53 1.07 12.22
C ASP A 118 -16.42 -0.19 12.32
N LYS A 119 -17.26 -0.46 11.32
CA LYS A 119 -18.12 -1.66 11.31
C LYS A 119 -17.43 -2.88 10.72
N TRP A 120 -16.46 -2.69 9.84
CA TRP A 120 -15.92 -3.78 9.01
C TRP A 120 -14.52 -4.20 9.44
N TYR A 121 -13.71 -3.26 9.94
CA TYR A 121 -12.32 -3.52 10.30
C TYR A 121 -12.19 -3.77 11.79
N CYS A 122 -11.45 -4.83 12.12
CA CYS A 122 -11.08 -5.18 13.48
C CYS A 122 -9.58 -5.38 13.60
N LYS A 123 -9.05 -5.26 14.81
CA LYS A 123 -7.62 -5.43 15.08
C LYS A 123 -7.18 -6.87 14.85
N LYS A 124 -6.00 -7.02 14.23
CA LYS A 124 -5.30 -8.29 14.01
C LYS A 124 -3.96 -8.23 14.76
N GLY A 125 -3.85 -8.98 15.85
CA GLY A 125 -2.64 -9.03 16.68
C GLY A 125 -1.98 -10.40 16.59
N ASN A 126 -0.69 -10.46 16.24
CA ASN A 126 0.08 -11.72 16.16
C ASN A 126 -0.60 -12.82 15.34
N GLY A 127 -1.24 -12.46 14.23
CA GLY A 127 -2.00 -13.40 13.39
C GLY A 127 -3.39 -13.77 13.91
N ILE A 128 -3.79 -13.28 15.08
CA ILE A 128 -5.09 -13.54 15.71
C ILE A 128 -6.02 -12.35 15.45
N ILE A 129 -7.23 -12.65 14.96
CA ILE A 129 -8.31 -11.68 14.82
C ILE A 129 -8.97 -11.52 16.20
N THR A 130 -8.92 -10.32 16.77
CA THR A 130 -9.42 -10.09 18.14
C THR A 130 -10.89 -9.66 18.17
N PHE A 131 -11.51 -9.44 17.00
CA PHE A 131 -12.85 -8.84 16.84
C PHE A 131 -13.03 -7.53 17.64
N ASP A 132 -11.92 -6.87 17.96
CA ASP A 132 -11.91 -5.51 18.51
C ASP A 132 -12.03 -4.55 17.33
N PHE A 133 -13.26 -4.14 17.04
CA PHE A 133 -13.58 -3.27 15.92
C PHE A 133 -12.96 -1.89 16.10
N CYS A 134 -12.56 -1.30 14.98
CA CYS A 134 -12.02 0.05 14.94
C CYS A 134 -13.01 1.06 15.54
N LYS A 135 -12.47 2.11 16.15
CA LYS A 135 -13.26 3.22 16.68
C LYS A 135 -12.74 4.53 16.10
N SER A 136 -13.66 5.31 15.54
CA SER A 136 -13.38 6.60 14.91
C SER A 136 -12.34 6.51 13.79
N GLY A 137 -12.30 5.41 13.05
CA GLY A 137 -11.39 5.14 11.94
C GLY A 137 -9.92 5.02 12.33
N LYS A 138 -9.59 4.93 13.62
CA LYS A 138 -8.21 5.00 14.09
C LYS A 138 -7.46 3.70 13.81
N ILE A 139 -6.33 3.83 13.14
CA ILE A 139 -5.34 2.77 12.96
C ILE A 139 -3.99 3.22 13.52
N ASN A 140 -3.38 2.38 14.34
CA ASN A 140 -2.07 2.66 14.92
C ASN A 140 -0.95 2.23 13.97
N LYS A 141 0.16 2.98 14.02
CA LYS A 141 1.37 2.66 13.28
C LYS A 141 1.83 1.23 13.59
N GLY A 142 2.10 0.47 12.54
CA GLY A 142 2.63 -0.89 12.64
C GLY A 142 1.61 -1.95 13.05
N GLU A 143 0.42 -1.57 13.50
CA GLU A 143 -0.66 -2.51 13.83
C GLU A 143 -1.47 -2.87 12.58
N GLU A 144 -1.96 -4.12 12.55
CA GLU A 144 -2.77 -4.63 11.45
C GLU A 144 -4.25 -4.58 11.80
N TYR A 145 -5.05 -4.24 10.80
CA TYR A 145 -6.50 -4.19 10.87
C TYR A 145 -7.07 -4.93 9.68
N ILE A 146 -8.09 -5.75 9.89
CA ILE A 146 -8.60 -6.69 8.90
C ILE A 146 -10.11 -6.60 8.78
N ASP A 147 -10.62 -6.61 7.54
CA ASP A 147 -11.97 -7.05 7.22
C ASP A 147 -11.91 -8.55 6.85
N PRO A 148 -12.35 -9.44 7.76
CA PRO A 148 -12.28 -10.88 7.54
C PRO A 148 -13.38 -11.42 6.62
N SER A 149 -14.37 -10.58 6.27
CA SER A 149 -15.57 -10.97 5.54
C SER A 149 -15.74 -10.23 4.21
N ASN A 150 -14.65 -9.65 3.72
CA ASN A 150 -14.66 -8.84 2.51
C ASN A 150 -15.02 -9.69 1.28
N TYR A 151 -15.50 -9.00 0.25
CA TYR A 151 -15.74 -9.61 -1.04
C TYR A 151 -15.57 -8.58 -2.14
N SER A 152 -15.17 -9.09 -3.29
CA SER A 152 -14.88 -8.30 -4.47
C SER A 152 -16.16 -7.92 -5.21
N ILE A 153 -17.02 -8.90 -5.49
CA ILE A 153 -18.28 -8.74 -6.22
C ILE A 153 -19.26 -9.87 -5.88
N ARG A 154 -20.54 -9.56 -6.06
CA ARG A 154 -21.66 -10.49 -6.15
C ARG A 154 -22.26 -10.43 -7.56
N ASN A 155 -22.45 -11.58 -8.21
CA ASN A 155 -22.92 -11.63 -9.60
C ASN A 155 -23.61 -12.97 -9.90
N ASP A 156 -24.55 -12.99 -10.84
CA ASP A 156 -25.20 -14.22 -11.32
C ASP A 156 -24.35 -15.01 -12.32
N SER A 157 -23.37 -14.34 -12.95
CA SER A 157 -22.45 -14.94 -13.91
C SER A 157 -21.03 -14.99 -13.35
N LEU A 158 -20.26 -16.01 -13.76
CA LEU A 158 -18.83 -16.07 -13.49
C LEU A 158 -18.11 -14.97 -14.27
N VAL A 159 -17.37 -14.10 -13.57
CA VAL A 159 -16.72 -12.92 -14.16
C VAL A 159 -15.24 -12.86 -13.85
N ASN A 160 -14.47 -12.37 -14.83
CA ASN A 160 -13.09 -11.95 -14.64
C ASN A 160 -13.02 -10.42 -14.56
N ARG A 161 -12.22 -9.90 -13.63
CA ARG A 161 -12.10 -8.47 -13.40
C ARG A 161 -10.79 -8.14 -12.67
N ASN A 162 -10.14 -7.06 -13.09
CA ASN A 162 -9.10 -6.41 -12.30
C ASN A 162 -9.75 -5.37 -11.38
N GLY A 163 -9.41 -5.42 -10.10
CA GLY A 163 -9.88 -4.45 -9.13
C GLY A 163 -8.81 -4.05 -8.14
N LEU A 164 -9.12 -3.05 -7.33
CA LEU A 164 -8.33 -2.71 -6.15
C LEU A 164 -9.24 -2.20 -5.05
N TRP A 165 -8.81 -2.41 -3.81
CA TRP A 165 -9.28 -1.66 -2.66
C TRP A 165 -8.32 -0.51 -2.39
N TYR A 166 -8.85 0.68 -2.08
CA TYR A 166 -8.08 1.86 -1.71
C TYR A 166 -8.53 2.42 -0.37
N TYR A 167 -7.63 3.14 0.30
CA TYR A 167 -7.86 3.81 1.58
C TYR A 167 -7.18 5.16 1.57
N ILE A 168 -7.82 6.15 2.19
CA ILE A 168 -7.25 7.46 2.50
C ILE A 168 -7.33 7.66 4.00
N GLY A 169 -6.16 7.83 4.62
CA GLY A 169 -6.02 8.16 6.02
C GLY A 169 -5.52 9.59 6.21
N ILE A 170 -5.82 10.17 7.36
CA ILE A 170 -5.30 11.48 7.79
C ILE A 170 -4.51 11.33 9.09
N ASP A 171 -3.34 11.96 9.18
CA ASP A 171 -2.58 12.02 10.43
C ASP A 171 -3.06 13.16 11.36
N SER A 172 -2.42 13.33 12.52
CA SER A 172 -2.76 14.39 13.47
C SER A 172 -2.43 15.81 12.99
N ALA A 173 -1.56 15.95 11.99
CA ALA A 173 -1.19 17.24 11.38
C ALA A 173 -2.12 17.60 10.21
N GLY A 174 -3.02 16.70 9.81
CA GLY A 174 -3.94 16.90 8.70
C GLY A 174 -3.41 16.42 7.34
N ASN A 175 -2.24 15.77 7.29
CA ASN A 175 -1.68 15.24 6.06
C ASN A 175 -2.44 13.97 5.64
N LYS A 176 -2.74 13.85 4.35
CA LYS A 176 -3.41 12.69 3.78
C LYS A 176 -2.39 11.68 3.26
N PHE A 177 -2.68 10.41 3.49
CA PHE A 177 -1.91 9.27 3.01
C PHE A 177 -2.81 8.26 2.32
N MET A 178 -2.33 7.66 1.25
CA MET A 178 -3.03 6.59 0.56
C MET A 178 -2.45 5.21 0.89
N GLY A 179 -3.26 4.20 0.61
CA GLY A 179 -2.83 2.83 0.40
C GLY A 179 -3.80 2.13 -0.52
N TYR A 180 -3.33 1.15 -1.26
CA TYR A 180 -4.20 0.34 -2.11
C TYR A 180 -3.65 -1.08 -2.28
N GLY A 181 -4.55 -2.03 -2.53
CA GLY A 181 -4.21 -3.43 -2.81
C GLY A 181 -4.99 -3.89 -4.03
N LYS A 182 -4.29 -4.39 -5.05
CA LYS A 182 -4.90 -4.93 -6.27
C LYS A 182 -5.38 -6.37 -6.04
N TYR A 183 -6.30 -6.81 -6.89
CA TYR A 183 -6.77 -8.18 -6.95
C TYR A 183 -7.31 -8.48 -8.37
N VAL A 184 -7.46 -9.76 -8.68
CA VAL A 184 -8.09 -10.27 -9.89
C VAL A 184 -9.17 -11.28 -9.51
N THR A 185 -10.37 -11.13 -10.07
CA THR A 185 -11.40 -12.18 -9.97
C THR A 185 -11.25 -13.16 -11.12
N VAL A 186 -11.45 -14.45 -10.86
CA VAL A 186 -11.39 -15.51 -11.85
C VAL A 186 -12.81 -15.95 -12.21
N ASN A 187 -13.07 -16.16 -13.50
CA ASN A 187 -14.35 -16.64 -14.02
C ASN A 187 -14.53 -18.16 -13.84
N LYS A 188 -14.16 -18.68 -12.66
CA LYS A 188 -14.23 -20.10 -12.30
C LYS A 188 -14.64 -20.25 -10.84
N LEU A 189 -15.36 -21.33 -10.54
CA LEU A 189 -15.60 -21.73 -9.16
C LEU A 189 -14.29 -22.16 -8.50
N LYS A 190 -14.20 -21.93 -7.20
CA LYS A 190 -13.16 -22.48 -6.34
C LYS A 190 -13.33 -24.00 -6.29
N ASN A 191 -12.27 -24.71 -6.61
CA ASN A 191 -12.23 -26.18 -6.54
C ASN A 191 -12.15 -26.66 -5.08
#